data_AF-X1M5L8-F1
#
_entry.id   AF-X1M5L8-F1
#
_cell.length_a   1.000
_cell.length_b   1.000
_cell.length_c   1.000
_cell.angle_alpha   90.00
_cell.angle_beta   90.00
_cell.angle_gamma   90.00
#
_symmetry.space_group_name_H-M   'P 1'
#
loop_
_entity.id
_entity.type
_entity.pdbx_description
1 polymer ?
#
loop_
_entity_poly.entity_id
_entity_poly.type
_entity_poly.pdbx_seq_one_letter_code
_entity_poly.pdbx_strand_id
1 'polypeptide(L)' 'MNKLNYLVRVAMIGAIYVILNIIFAPISYGPVQVRIAEALAVLPFIDPSAIIGLFIGCILANVYGGLGMVDIIGG' A
#
# COMPACT_ATOMS: atom_id res chain seq x y z
N MET A 1 16.96 13.81 -8.91
CA MET A 1 16.96 12.35 -8.63
C MET A 1 16.98 11.62 -9.97
N ASN A 2 17.87 10.64 -10.18
CA ASN A 2 17.84 9.84 -11.41
C ASN A 2 16.49 9.12 -11.51
N LYS A 3 15.88 9.09 -12.70
CA LYS A 3 14.57 8.43 -12.93
C LYS A 3 14.53 7.00 -12.39
N LEU A 4 15.63 6.28 -12.51
CA LEU A 4 15.77 4.90 -12.03
C LEU A 4 15.66 4.82 -10.49
N ASN A 5 16.35 5.71 -9.76
CA ASN A 5 16.26 5.76 -8.29
C ASN A 5 14.86 6.12 -7.81
N TYR A 6 14.14 6.99 -8.55
CA TYR A 6 12.75 7.31 -8.25
C TYR A 6 11.85 6.07 -8.37
N LEU A 7 11.94 5.34 -9.49
CA LEU A 7 11.14 4.13 -9.72
C LEU A 7 11.45 3.02 -8.70
N VAL A 8 12.71 2.85 -8.32
CA VAL A 8 13.09 1.88 -7.28
C VAL A 8 12.46 2.24 -5.94
N ARG A 9 12.44 3.52 -5.54
CA ARG A 9 11.77 3.95 -4.31
C ARG A 9 10.27 3.69 -4.34
N VAL A 10 9.60 4.05 -5.44
CA VAL A 10 8.17 3.76 -5.66
C VAL A 10 7.89 2.27 -5.45
N ALA A 11 8.66 1.40 -6.12
CA ALA A 11 8.49 -0.04 -6.04
C ALA A 11 8.72 -0.59 -4.62
N MET A 12 9.77 -0.12 -3.93
CA MET A 12 10.07 -0.53 -2.56
C MET A 12 8.98 -0.13 -1.57
N ILE A 13 8.48 1.11 -1.65
CA ILE A 13 7.42 1.60 -0.76
C ILE A 13 6.13 0.81 -0.99
N GLY A 14 5.75 0.57 -2.26
CA GLY A 14 4.59 -0.24 -2.60
C GLY A 14 4.72 -1.68 -2.12
N ALA A 15 5.91 -2.30 -2.28
CA ALA A 15 6.15 -3.66 -1.81
C ALA A 15 6.02 -3.78 -0.28
N ILE A 16 6.56 -2.82 0.49
CA ILE A 16 6.43 -2.80 1.94
C ILE A 16 4.96 -2.67 2.35
N TYR A 17 4.20 -1.78 1.71
CA TYR A 17 2.77 -1.62 1.98
C TYR A 17 2.00 -2.93 1.78
N VAL A 18 2.23 -3.62 0.65
CA VAL A 18 1.59 -4.90 0.34
C VAL A 18 1.98 -5.97 1.35
N ILE A 19 3.27 -6.11 1.65
CA ILE A 19 3.78 -7.11 2.60
C ILE A 19 3.16 -6.91 3.99
N LEU A 20 3.07 -5.66 4.47
CA LEU A 20 2.44 -5.37 5.76
C LEU A 20 0.98 -5.81 5.78
N ASN A 21 0.21 -5.51 4.74
CA ASN A 21 -1.20 -5.93 4.68
C ASN A 21 -1.36 -7.45 4.56
N ILE A 22 -0.45 -8.16 3.89
CA ILE A 22 -0.48 -9.62 3.78
C ILE A 22 -0.08 -10.30 5.10
N ILE A 23 0.98 -9.83 5.77
CA ILE A 23 1.44 -10.40 7.05
C ILE A 23 0.36 -10.22 8.12
N PHE A 24 -0.27 -9.05 8.13
CA PHE A 24 -1.35 -8.72 9.06
C PHE A 24 -2.74 -8.99 8.49
N ALA A 25 -2.85 -9.84 7.45
CA ALA A 25 -4.12 -10.19 6.80
C ALA A 25 -5.31 -10.45 7.75
N PRO A 26 -5.18 -11.23 8.87
CA PRO A 26 -6.32 -11.46 9.77
C PRO A 26 -6.87 -10.20 10.44
N ILE A 27 -6.05 -9.15 10.56
CA ILE A 27 -6.40 -7.87 11.17
C ILE A 27 -6.70 -6.81 10.07
N SER A 28 -6.02 -6.91 8.92
CA SER A 28 -6.12 -5.96 7.81
C SER A 28 -7.38 -6.14 6.95
N TYR A 29 -7.94 -7.36 6.87
CA TYR A 29 -9.14 -7.67 6.07
C TYR A 29 -10.32 -8.17 6.90
N GLY A 30 -10.27 -7.96 8.22
CA GLY A 30 -11.37 -8.32 9.12
C GLY A 30 -12.58 -7.37 8.98
N PRO A 31 -13.68 -7.64 9.69
CA PRO A 31 -14.85 -6.76 9.75
C PRO A 31 -14.52 -5.37 10.32
N VAL A 32 -13.46 -5.27 11.11
CA VAL A 32 -12.81 -4.01 11.49
C VAL A 32 -11.41 -4.02 10.86
N GLN A 33 -11.22 -3.27 9.78
CA GLN A 33 -9.97 -3.25 9.02
C GLN A 33 -8.94 -2.36 9.71
N VAL A 34 -8.00 -2.97 10.44
CA VAL A 34 -6.85 -2.23 10.99
C VAL A 34 -5.64 -2.47 10.09
N ARG A 35 -5.42 -1.52 9.18
CA ARG A 35 -4.29 -1.55 8.23
C ARG A 35 -3.10 -0.81 8.83
N ILE A 36 -2.16 -1.57 9.37
CA ILE A 36 -0.89 -1.02 9.88
C ILE A 36 -0.11 -0.33 8.74
N ALA A 37 -0.31 -0.77 7.50
CA ALA A 37 0.29 -0.16 6.31
C ALA A 37 -0.12 1.32 6.11
N GLU A 38 -1.26 1.77 6.65
CA GLU A 38 -1.67 3.18 6.59
C GLU A 38 -0.75 4.12 7.37
N ALA A 39 0.05 3.61 8.31
CA ALA A 39 1.09 4.41 8.95
C ALA A 39 2.12 4.95 7.94
N LEU A 40 2.28 4.29 6.79
CA LEU A 40 3.14 4.74 5.70
C LEU A 40 2.56 5.95 4.94
N ALA A 41 1.28 6.29 5.12
CA ALA A 41 0.65 7.45 4.49
C ALA A 41 1.25 8.81 4.94
N VAL A 42 2.13 8.81 5.94
CA VAL A 42 2.93 9.98 6.33
C VAL A 42 4.17 10.17 5.43
N LEU A 43 4.68 9.12 4.78
CA LEU A 43 5.86 9.22 3.90
C LEU A 43 5.72 10.25 2.75
N PRO A 44 4.55 10.43 2.10
CA PRO A 44 4.34 11.46 1.07
C PRO A 44 4.71 12.88 1.48
N PHE A 45 4.65 13.21 2.78
CA PHE A 45 5.08 14.52 3.29
C PHE A 45 6.61 14.70 3.25
N ILE A 46 7.36 13.61 3.19
CA ILE A 46 8.83 13.59 3.21
C ILE A 46 9.41 13.26 1.83
N ASP A 47 8.80 12.29 1.12
CA ASP A 47 9.24 11.86 -0.21
C ASP A 47 8.02 11.73 -1.17
N PRO A 48 7.95 12.56 -2.23
CA PRO A 48 6.86 12.52 -3.22
C PRO A 48 6.74 11.18 -3.98
N SER A 49 7.81 10.36 -4.02
CA SER A 49 7.75 9.02 -4.62
C SER A 49 6.83 8.07 -3.85
N ALA A 50 6.59 8.35 -2.57
CA ALA A 50 5.67 7.55 -1.75
C ALA A 50 4.22 7.64 -2.23
N ILE A 51 3.81 8.74 -2.87
CA ILE A 51 2.43 8.90 -3.37
C ILE A 51 2.10 7.77 -4.36
N ILE A 52 2.94 7.61 -5.39
CA ILE A 52 2.73 6.58 -6.41
C ILE A 52 2.97 5.17 -5.83
N GLY A 53 3.96 5.03 -4.95
CA GLY A 53 4.28 3.74 -4.33
C GLY A 53 3.14 3.21 -3.47
N LEU A 54 2.56 4.06 -2.63
CA LEU A 54 1.43 3.72 -1.76
C LEU A 54 0.14 3.53 -2.54
N PHE A 55 -0.11 4.34 -3.57
CA PHE A 55 -1.28 4.17 -4.43
C PHE A 55 -1.27 2.79 -5.12
N ILE A 56 -0.16 2.43 -5.75
CA ILE A 56 -0.01 1.12 -6.41
C ILE A 56 -0.04 -0.01 -5.36
N GLY A 57 0.65 0.18 -4.22
CA GLY A 57 0.64 -0.78 -3.12
C GLY A 57 -0.76 -1.03 -2.56
N CYS A 58 -1.58 0.01 -2.45
CA CYS A 58 -2.97 -0.06 -2.01
C CYS A 58 -3.80 -0.91 -2.97
N ILE A 59 -3.73 -0.65 -4.27
CA ILE A 59 -4.43 -1.46 -5.28
C ILE A 59 -4.03 -2.93 -5.16
N LEU A 60 -2.72 -3.22 -5.10
CA LEU A 60 -2.21 -4.58 -5.02
C LEU A 60 -2.63 -5.29 -3.71
N ALA A 61 -2.63 -4.59 -2.58
CA ALA A 61 -3.10 -5.14 -1.31
C ALA A 61 -4.61 -5.43 -1.33
N ASN A 62 -5.42 -4.56 -1.93
CA ASN A 62 -6.87 -4.79 -2.06
C ASN A 62 -7.20 -5.94 -3.03
N VAL A 63 -6.37 -6.19 -4.05
CA VAL A 63 -6.49 -7.40 -4.89
C VAL A 63 -6.32 -8.68 -4.06
N TYR A 64 -5.47 -8.66 -3.02
CA TYR A 64 -5.29 -9.80 -2.11
C TYR A 64 -6.40 -9.93 -1.05
N GLY A 65 -7.05 -8.82 -0.68
CA GLY A 65 -8.03 -8.74 0.43
C GLY A 65 -9.34 -9.50 0.26
N GLY A 66 -9.60 -10.05 -0.93
CA GLY A 66 -10.69 -11.01 -1.14
C GLY A 66 -12.10 -10.41 -1.24
N LEU A 67 -12.31 -9.13 -0.90
CA LEU A 67 -13.59 -8.43 -1.10
C LEU A 67 -13.83 -7.98 -2.56
N GLY A 68 -12.92 -8.33 -3.48
CA GLY A 68 -13.07 -8.13 -4.92
C GLY A 68 -13.02 -6.67 -5.34
N MET A 69 -13.77 -6.30 -6.38
CA MET A 69 -13.81 -4.93 -6.92
C MET A 69 -14.28 -3.87 -5.91
N VAL A 70 -15.02 -4.28 -4.87
CA VAL A 70 -15.51 -3.37 -3.82
C VAL A 70 -14.36 -2.86 -2.96
N ASP A 71 -13.37 -3.69 -2.64
CA ASP A 71 -12.18 -3.28 -1.88
C ASP A 71 -11.23 -2.39 -2.72
N ILE A 72 -11.28 -2.54 -4.05
CA ILE A 72 -10.41 -1.80 -4.98
C ILE A 72 -11.00 -0.42 -5.30
N ILE A 73 -12.33 -0.29 -5.35
CA ILE A 73 -13.03 0.95 -5.74
C ILE A 73 -13.56 1.72 -4.52
N GLY A 74 -14.00 1.00 -3.49
CA GLY A 74 -14.57 1.56 -2.26
C GLY A 74 -13.64 1.47 -1.04
N GLY A 75 -12.41 1.00 -1.22
CA GLY A 75 -11.37 0.94 -0.19
C GLY A 75 -10.96 2.32 0.34
#